data_AF-A0A9W7W199-F1
#
_entry.id   AF-A0A9W7W199-F1
#
_cell.length_a   1.000
_cell.length_b   1.000
_cell.length_c   1.000
_cell.angle_alpha   90.00
_cell.angle_beta   90.00
_cell.angle_gamma   90.00
#
_symmetry.space_group_name_H-M   'P 1'
#
loop_
_entity.id
_entity.type
_entity.pdbx_description
1 polymer ?
#
loop_
_entity_poly.entity_id
_entity_poly.type
_entity_poly.pdbx_seq_one_letter_code
_entity_poly.pdbx_strand_id
1 'polypeptide(L)'
;LRTVPQSHNIANNLAITNNFPPCPTPPRSHSSFTTQYHPDHPVKKKKTMSALRSLRACMICSIVQPSTKFRREGCPNCEDFLELRGNDDAILECTSQVFEGLLTLQDPEASWVAKWQRLQNYVPGTYAVKVVGTLPEEIITAAENAGIHYVPRDGTGTQDEQ
;
A
#
# COMPACT_ATOMS: atom_id res chain seq x y z
N LEU A 1 52.73 31.30 22.86
CA LEU A 1 53.13 30.27 21.87
C LEU A 1 52.74 28.89 22.41
N ARG A 2 51.50 28.45 22.17
CA ARG A 2 51.06 27.07 22.42
C ARG A 2 50.51 26.55 21.10
N THR A 3 51.17 25.53 20.58
CA THR A 3 50.88 24.86 19.31
C THR A 3 49.66 23.96 19.45
N VAL A 4 48.74 24.07 18.50
CA VAL A 4 47.57 23.20 18.31
C VAL A 4 47.99 22.02 17.42
N PRO A 5 47.75 20.75 17.78
CA PRO A 5 47.86 19.67 16.82
C PRO A 5 46.53 19.48 16.06
N GLN A 6 46.63 19.46 14.74
CA GLN A 6 45.55 19.14 13.78
C GLN A 6 44.96 17.75 14.08
N SER A 7 43.64 17.68 14.32
CA SER A 7 42.89 16.44 14.22
C SER A 7 42.55 16.16 12.75
N HIS A 8 43.03 15.02 12.26
CA HIS A 8 42.76 14.51 10.93
C HIS A 8 41.28 14.14 10.78
N ASN A 9 40.65 14.65 9.72
CA ASN A 9 39.37 14.18 9.20
C ASN A 9 39.51 12.72 8.73
N ILE A 10 38.89 11.78 9.45
CA ILE A 10 38.65 10.43 8.95
C ILE A 10 37.22 10.42 8.41
N ALA A 11 37.10 10.70 7.12
CA ALA A 11 35.89 10.41 6.36
C ALA A 11 35.74 8.89 6.25
N ASN A 12 34.96 8.28 7.14
CA ASN A 12 34.52 6.90 6.99
C ASN A 12 33.49 6.84 5.85
N ASN A 13 33.98 6.56 4.64
CA ASN A 13 33.17 6.08 3.53
C ASN A 13 32.69 4.65 3.84
N LEU A 14 31.52 4.53 4.47
CA LEU A 14 30.75 3.29 4.46
C LEU A 14 30.04 3.20 3.11
N ALA A 15 30.71 2.57 2.14
CA ALA A 15 30.08 2.14 0.90
C ALA A 15 28.98 1.13 1.25
N ILE A 16 27.72 1.54 1.10
CA ILE A 16 26.57 0.63 1.10
C ILE A 16 26.69 -0.20 -0.18
N THR A 17 27.30 -1.38 -0.09
CA THR A 17 27.31 -2.33 -1.20
C THR A 17 25.89 -2.86 -1.35
N ASN A 18 25.17 -2.41 -2.38
CA ASN A 18 23.90 -2.99 -2.83
C ASN A 18 24.15 -4.40 -3.37
N ASN A 19 24.36 -5.38 -2.48
CA ASN A 19 24.40 -6.79 -2.82
C ASN A 19 22.99 -7.37 -2.73
N PHE A 20 22.18 -7.08 -3.76
CA PHE A 20 20.98 -7.89 -4.02
C PHE A 20 21.42 -9.19 -4.70
N PRO A 21 21.01 -10.37 -4.22
CA PRO A 21 21.28 -11.62 -4.94
C PRO A 21 20.56 -11.59 -6.30
N PRO A 22 21.21 -12.02 -7.40
CA PRO A 22 20.56 -12.11 -8.70
C PRO A 22 19.41 -13.12 -8.64
N CYS A 23 18.27 -12.74 -9.21
CA CYS A 23 17.11 -13.62 -9.36
C CYS A 23 17.54 -14.88 -10.14
N PRO A 24 17.24 -16.10 -9.67
CA PRO A 24 17.59 -17.31 -10.39
C PRO A 24 16.88 -17.29 -11.75
N THR A 25 17.66 -17.36 -12.84
CA THR A 25 17.09 -17.50 -14.18
C THR A 25 16.50 -18.91 -14.31
N PRO A 26 15.27 -19.06 -14.82
CA PRO A 26 14.71 -20.37 -15.05
C PRO A 26 15.53 -21.10 -16.13
N PRO A 27 15.69 -22.43 -16.02
CA PRO A 27 16.44 -23.20 -17.01
C PRO A 27 15.76 -23.08 -18.37
N ARG A 28 16.56 -22.70 -19.38
CA ARG A 28 16.14 -22.60 -20.78
C ARG A 28 15.95 -24.02 -21.34
N SER A 29 14.76 -24.58 -21.16
CA SER A 29 14.38 -25.80 -21.88
C SER A 29 14.23 -25.47 -23.35
N HIS A 30 15.15 -25.97 -24.18
CA HIS A 30 14.99 -26.02 -25.62
C HIS A 30 14.01 -27.15 -25.97
N SER A 31 12.72 -26.91 -25.71
CA SER A 31 11.64 -27.67 -26.29
C SER A 31 11.05 -26.81 -27.39
N SER A 32 11.14 -27.28 -28.63
CA SER A 32 10.49 -26.70 -29.80
C SER A 32 8.97 -26.74 -29.61
N PHE A 33 8.42 -25.77 -28.90
CA PHE A 33 6.99 -25.66 -28.66
C PHE A 33 6.37 -24.97 -29.87
N THR A 34 5.98 -25.76 -30.87
CA THR A 34 5.11 -25.28 -31.94
C THR A 34 3.76 -24.98 -31.31
N THR A 35 3.49 -23.71 -31.00
CA THR A 35 2.15 -23.26 -30.63
C THR A 35 1.23 -23.46 -31.83
N GLN A 36 0.46 -24.55 -31.83
CA GLN A 36 -0.68 -24.70 -32.72
C GLN A 36 -1.77 -23.74 -32.25
N TYR A 37 -1.98 -22.67 -33.02
CA TYR A 37 -3.06 -21.71 -32.84
C TYR A 37 -4.41 -22.41 -33.00
N HIS A 38 -5.13 -22.62 -31.90
CA HIS A 38 -6.54 -23.02 -31.91
C HIS A 38 -7.42 -21.75 -31.96
N PRO A 39 -8.21 -21.53 -33.01
CA PRO A 39 -9.14 -20.40 -33.08
C PRO A 39 -10.45 -20.83 -32.40
N ASP A 40 -10.60 -20.62 -31.09
CA ASP A 40 -11.92 -20.49 -30.41
C ASP A 40 -11.80 -20.17 -28.90
N HIS A 41 -10.75 -19.46 -28.48
CA HIS A 41 -10.73 -18.94 -27.12
C HIS A 41 -11.57 -17.65 -27.02
N PRO A 42 -12.60 -17.58 -26.15
CA PRO A 42 -13.35 -16.34 -25.95
C PRO A 42 -12.41 -15.27 -25.39
N VAL A 43 -12.30 -14.15 -26.10
CA VAL A 43 -11.56 -12.97 -25.67
C VAL A 43 -12.15 -12.47 -24.36
N LYS A 44 -11.44 -12.69 -23.25
CA LYS A 44 -11.81 -12.12 -21.95
C LYS A 44 -11.89 -10.59 -22.12
N LYS A 45 -13.07 -10.02 -21.87
CA LYS A 45 -13.35 -8.59 -22.03
C LYS A 45 -12.25 -7.76 -21.34
N LYS A 46 -11.53 -6.95 -22.12
CA LYS A 46 -10.53 -6.02 -21.60
C LYS A 46 -11.23 -5.03 -20.65
N LYS A 47 -10.83 -5.03 -19.38
CA LYS A 47 -11.35 -4.13 -18.35
C LYS A 47 -11.02 -2.69 -18.77
N THR A 48 -12.02 -1.94 -19.23
CA THR A 48 -11.87 -0.55 -19.68
C THR A 48 -11.41 0.38 -18.54
N MET A 49 -10.72 1.48 -18.83
CA MET A 49 -10.25 2.48 -17.84
C MET A 49 -11.32 2.98 -16.85
N SER A 50 -12.61 2.87 -17.19
CA SER A 50 -13.73 3.13 -16.27
C SER A 50 -13.69 2.27 -14.99
N ALA A 51 -13.16 1.05 -15.04
CA ALA A 51 -13.07 0.19 -13.86
C ALA A 51 -12.11 0.74 -12.78
N LEU A 52 -11.05 1.48 -13.18
CA LEU A 52 -10.14 2.13 -12.25
C LEU A 52 -10.79 3.36 -11.57
N ARG A 53 -11.73 4.02 -12.24
CA ARG A 53 -12.50 5.16 -11.65
C ARG A 53 -13.39 4.74 -10.49
N SER A 54 -13.69 3.45 -10.36
CA SER A 54 -14.49 2.91 -9.25
C SER A 54 -13.65 2.49 -8.03
N LEU A 55 -12.32 2.62 -8.10
CA LEU A 55 -11.44 2.29 -6.99
C LEU A 55 -11.49 3.39 -5.92
N ARG A 56 -11.45 2.96 -4.67
CA ARG A 56 -11.35 3.83 -3.50
C ARG A 56 -10.29 3.27 -2.57
N ALA A 57 -9.61 4.15 -1.84
CA ALA A 57 -8.67 3.80 -0.80
C ALA A 57 -9.28 4.09 0.58
N CYS A 58 -9.18 3.14 1.51
CA CYS A 58 -9.58 3.37 2.91
C CYS A 58 -8.70 4.44 3.55
N MET A 59 -9.28 5.45 4.21
CA MET A 59 -8.49 6.51 4.83
C MET A 59 -7.78 6.06 6.12
N ILE A 60 -8.25 4.99 6.77
CA ILE A 60 -7.58 4.38 7.93
C ILE A 60 -6.40 3.49 7.53
N CYS A 61 -6.60 2.52 6.63
CA CYS A 61 -5.59 1.49 6.34
C CYS A 61 -4.94 1.56 4.94
N SER A 62 -5.33 2.52 4.09
CA SER A 62 -4.95 2.68 2.67
C SER A 62 -5.25 1.53 1.72
N ILE A 63 -5.98 0.50 2.11
CA ILE A 63 -6.32 -0.59 1.17
C ILE A 63 -7.17 -0.06 0.01
N VAL A 64 -6.81 -0.43 -1.21
CA VAL A 64 -7.47 0.01 -2.45
C VAL A 64 -8.34 -1.12 -2.98
N GLN A 65 -9.64 -0.85 -3.07
CA GLN A 65 -10.60 -1.80 -3.61
C GLN A 65 -11.66 -1.09 -4.46
N PRO A 66 -12.35 -1.81 -5.37
CA PRO A 66 -13.55 -1.28 -5.99
C PRO A 66 -14.59 -0.89 -4.92
N SER A 67 -15.27 0.23 -5.10
CA SER A 67 -16.37 0.67 -4.23
C SER A 67 -17.42 -0.42 -4.02
N THR A 68 -17.71 -1.22 -5.05
CA THR A 68 -18.64 -2.36 -4.95
C THR A 68 -18.14 -3.49 -4.04
N LYS A 69 -16.83 -3.63 -3.85
CA LYS A 69 -16.25 -4.61 -2.92
C LYS A 69 -16.38 -4.12 -1.47
N PHE A 70 -16.11 -2.85 -1.20
CA PHE A 70 -16.40 -2.25 0.12
C PHE A 70 -17.88 -2.42 0.49
N ARG A 71 -18.81 -2.14 -0.43
CA ARG A 71 -20.24 -2.33 -0.18
C ARG A 71 -20.59 -3.78 0.16
N ARG A 72 -20.00 -4.77 -0.52
CA ARG A 72 -20.36 -6.18 -0.37
C ARG A 72 -19.68 -6.83 0.85
N GLU A 73 -18.41 -6.54 1.05
CA GLU A 73 -17.51 -7.27 1.95
C GLU A 73 -16.95 -6.41 3.08
N GLY A 74 -17.00 -5.08 2.95
CA GLY A 74 -16.43 -4.17 3.92
C GLY A 74 -14.95 -3.90 3.70
N CYS A 75 -14.34 -3.17 4.63
CA CYS A 75 -12.88 -3.03 4.66
C CYS A 75 -12.27 -4.22 5.41
N PRO A 76 -11.42 -5.06 4.79
CA PRO A 76 -10.92 -6.27 5.45
C PRO A 76 -10.02 -5.99 6.67
N ASN A 77 -9.55 -4.76 6.85
CA ASN A 77 -8.72 -4.35 8.00
C ASN A 77 -9.50 -3.52 9.04
N CYS A 78 -10.65 -2.97 8.67
CA CYS A 78 -11.30 -1.91 9.46
C CYS A 78 -12.81 -2.11 9.61
N GLU A 79 -13.37 -3.20 9.08
CA GLU A 79 -14.82 -3.41 9.08
C GLU A 79 -15.41 -3.44 10.49
N ASP A 80 -14.65 -3.95 11.46
CA ASP A 80 -15.08 -4.11 12.85
C ASP A 80 -15.54 -2.80 13.53
N PHE A 81 -15.12 -1.64 13.02
CA PHE A 81 -15.52 -0.33 13.55
C PHE A 81 -15.98 0.67 12.47
N LEU A 82 -15.71 0.42 11.18
CA LEU A 82 -16.21 1.26 10.09
C LEU A 82 -17.58 0.83 9.56
N GLU A 83 -17.97 -0.43 9.74
CA GLU A 83 -19.28 -0.97 9.34
C GLU A 83 -19.71 -0.58 7.90
N LEU A 84 -18.80 -0.75 6.93
CA LEU A 84 -19.00 -0.30 5.56
C LEU A 84 -19.97 -1.18 4.76
N ARG A 85 -20.21 -2.42 5.20
CA ARG A 85 -21.04 -3.38 4.47
C ARG A 85 -22.48 -2.89 4.36
N GLY A 86 -22.94 -2.73 3.12
CA GLY A 86 -24.27 -2.22 2.82
C GLY A 86 -24.48 -0.73 3.09
N ASN A 87 -23.48 -0.01 3.60
CA ASN A 87 -23.58 1.40 3.98
C ASN A 87 -22.78 2.29 3.02
N ASP A 88 -23.47 2.92 2.06
CA ASP A 88 -22.83 3.79 1.07
C ASP A 88 -22.28 5.08 1.64
N ASP A 89 -22.98 5.66 2.60
CA ASP A 89 -22.60 6.94 3.19
C ASP A 89 -21.30 6.76 3.97
N ALA A 90 -21.19 5.69 4.78
CA ALA A 90 -19.94 5.34 5.45
C ALA A 90 -18.80 5.06 4.45
N ILE A 91 -19.07 4.42 3.30
CA ILE A 91 -18.06 4.24 2.25
C ILE A 91 -17.60 5.58 1.69
N LEU A 92 -18.52 6.50 1.43
CA LEU A 92 -18.20 7.82 0.90
C LEU A 92 -17.36 8.64 1.89
N GLU A 93 -17.68 8.55 3.18
CA GLU A 93 -17.03 9.28 4.27
C GLU A 93 -15.70 8.67 4.71
N CYS A 94 -15.54 7.34 4.66
CA CYS A 94 -14.36 6.64 5.20
C CYS A 94 -13.33 6.24 4.13
N THR A 95 -13.62 6.44 2.86
CA THR A 95 -12.74 6.08 1.75
C THR A 95 -12.65 7.20 0.72
N SER A 96 -11.56 7.28 -0.05
CA SER A 96 -11.35 8.33 -1.05
C SER A 96 -11.05 7.77 -2.44
N GLN A 97 -11.55 8.44 -3.48
CA GLN A 97 -11.14 8.19 -4.88
C GLN A 97 -9.83 8.90 -5.24
N VAL A 98 -9.38 9.83 -4.40
CA VAL A 98 -8.16 10.62 -4.62
C VAL A 98 -7.04 9.99 -3.81
N PHE A 99 -6.25 9.15 -4.47
CA PHE A 99 -5.10 8.48 -3.89
C PHE A 99 -3.95 8.40 -4.90
N GLU A 100 -2.73 8.27 -4.41
CA GLU A 100 -1.51 8.25 -5.21
C GLU A 100 -0.63 7.07 -4.85
N GLY A 101 0.03 6.51 -5.86
CA GLY A 101 0.89 5.34 -5.74
C GLY A 101 0.09 4.07 -5.44
N LEU A 102 0.44 2.96 -6.09
CA LEU A 102 -0.07 1.64 -5.75
C LEU A 102 1.08 0.77 -5.29
N LEU A 103 0.89 0.12 -4.15
CA LEU A 103 1.82 -0.86 -3.61
C LEU A 103 1.07 -2.17 -3.38
N THR A 104 1.68 -3.30 -3.72
CA THR A 104 1.07 -4.62 -3.45
C THR A 104 1.92 -5.34 -2.42
N LEU A 105 1.30 -5.72 -1.30
CA LEU A 105 1.94 -6.48 -0.23
C LEU A 105 1.47 -7.92 -0.28
N GLN A 106 2.43 -8.83 -0.38
CA GLN A 106 2.18 -10.27 -0.24
C GLN A 106 2.46 -10.74 1.19
N ASP A 107 3.51 -10.22 1.80
CA ASP A 107 3.91 -10.50 3.19
C ASP A 107 4.15 -9.16 3.91
N PRO A 108 3.13 -8.63 4.61
CA PRO A 108 3.22 -7.37 5.33
C PRO A 108 4.18 -7.41 6.52
N GLU A 109 4.38 -8.57 7.17
CA GLU A 109 5.25 -8.67 8.34
C GLU A 109 6.74 -8.58 7.95
N ALA A 110 7.13 -9.23 6.85
CA ALA A 110 8.52 -9.26 6.38
C ALA A 110 8.92 -8.05 5.51
N SER A 111 7.95 -7.27 5.01
CA SER A 111 8.22 -6.21 4.05
C SER A 111 8.69 -4.90 4.72
N TRP A 112 9.88 -4.43 4.33
CA TRP A 112 10.36 -3.10 4.73
C TRP A 112 9.41 -1.98 4.28
N VAL A 113 8.82 -2.10 3.09
CA VAL A 113 7.85 -1.13 2.57
C VAL A 113 6.60 -1.11 3.45
N ALA A 114 6.13 -2.27 3.92
CA ALA A 114 4.99 -2.35 4.83
C ALA A 114 5.31 -1.70 6.18
N LYS A 115 6.52 -1.90 6.72
CA LYS A 115 6.98 -1.21 7.93
C LYS A 115 6.96 0.30 7.75
N TRP A 116 7.56 0.81 6.67
CA TRP A 116 7.60 2.25 6.39
C TRP A 116 6.20 2.86 6.21
N GLN A 117 5.27 2.10 5.64
CA GLN A 117 3.89 2.52 5.41
C GLN A 117 2.93 2.24 6.58
N ARG A 118 3.43 1.70 7.71
CA ARG A 118 2.63 1.28 8.87
C ARG A 118 1.52 0.28 8.49
N LEU A 119 1.86 -0.74 7.70
CA LEU A 119 0.94 -1.75 7.15
C LEU A 119 1.22 -3.18 7.65
N GLN A 120 2.15 -3.37 8.60
CA GLN A 120 2.65 -4.70 8.97
C GLN A 120 1.58 -5.67 9.50
N ASN A 121 0.55 -5.14 10.18
CA ASN A 121 -0.51 -5.94 10.81
C ASN A 121 -1.78 -6.02 9.94
N TYR A 122 -1.70 -5.63 8.66
CA TYR A 122 -2.83 -5.67 7.75
C TYR A 122 -2.76 -6.86 6.81
N VAL A 123 -3.90 -7.18 6.17
CA VAL A 123 -3.97 -8.32 5.25
C VAL A 123 -3.14 -8.08 3.99
N PRO A 124 -2.64 -9.14 3.32
CA PRO A 124 -2.06 -9.01 2.00
C PRO A 124 -3.05 -8.36 1.01
N GLY A 125 -2.56 -7.47 0.16
CA GLY A 125 -3.43 -6.71 -0.74
C GLY A 125 -2.74 -5.54 -1.45
N THR A 126 -3.55 -4.77 -2.17
CA THR A 126 -3.11 -3.54 -2.83
C THR A 126 -3.47 -2.34 -1.98
N TYR A 127 -2.49 -1.51 -1.68
CA TYR A 127 -2.59 -0.32 -0.85
C TYR A 127 -2.16 0.93 -1.63
N ALA A 128 -2.65 2.08 -1.21
CA ALA A 128 -2.19 3.38 -1.69
C ALA A 128 -1.00 3.88 -0.86
N VAL A 129 -0.08 4.60 -1.50
CA VAL A 129 1.03 5.28 -0.81
C VAL A 129 0.52 6.52 -0.09
N LYS A 130 -0.40 7.26 -0.73
CA LYS A 130 -1.04 8.45 -0.18
C LYS A 130 -2.54 8.39 -0.43
N VAL A 131 -3.34 8.79 0.55
CA VAL A 131 -4.80 8.91 0.43
C VAL A 131 -5.20 10.30 0.88
N VAL A 132 -5.89 11.03 0.01
CA VAL A 132 -6.37 12.38 0.30
C VAL A 132 -7.78 12.32 0.88
N GLY A 133 -7.98 12.96 2.03
CA GLY A 133 -9.28 13.15 2.65
C GLY A 133 -9.14 13.33 4.16
N THR A 134 -10.22 13.77 4.79
CA THR A 134 -10.30 14.00 6.22
C THR A 134 -11.41 13.12 6.79
N LEU A 135 -11.10 12.35 7.82
CA LEU A 135 -12.09 11.56 8.53
C LEU A 135 -12.82 12.42 9.57
N PRO A 136 -14.13 12.23 9.76
CA PRO A 136 -14.85 12.81 10.89
C PRO A 136 -14.25 12.36 12.23
N GLU A 137 -14.29 13.23 13.23
CA GLU A 137 -13.77 12.97 14.59
C GLU A 137 -14.40 11.72 15.22
N GLU A 138 -15.68 11.47 14.94
CA GLU A 138 -16.41 10.30 15.43
C GLU A 138 -15.78 8.98 14.94
N ILE A 139 -15.32 8.95 13.69
CA ILE A 139 -14.67 7.78 13.10
C ILE A 139 -13.26 7.60 13.65
N ILE A 140 -12.56 8.70 13.91
CA ILE A 140 -11.23 8.68 14.55
C ILE A 140 -11.36 8.12 15.98
N THR A 141 -12.33 8.60 16.74
CA THR A 141 -12.65 8.10 18.09
C THR A 141 -13.02 6.60 18.06
N ALA A 142 -13.81 6.16 17.06
CA ALA A 142 -14.15 4.76 16.89
C ALA A 142 -12.91 3.89 16.59
N ALA A 143 -11.98 4.38 15.77
CA ALA A 143 -10.71 3.71 15.50
C ALA A 143 -9.86 3.58 16.77
N GLU A 144 -9.75 4.64 17.57
CA GLU A 144 -9.01 4.63 18.83
C GLU A 144 -9.62 3.65 19.86
N ASN A 145 -10.95 3.60 19.95
CA ASN A 145 -11.66 2.62 20.78
C ASN A 145 -11.42 1.17 20.32
N ALA A 146 -11.18 0.96 19.03
CA ALA A 146 -10.77 -0.33 18.46
C ALA A 146 -9.25 -0.60 18.61
N GLY A 147 -8.51 0.28 19.29
CA GLY A 147 -7.06 0.15 19.51
C GLY A 147 -6.20 0.58 18.33
N ILE A 148 -6.75 1.31 17.36
CA ILE A 148 -6.04 1.82 16.19
C ILE A 148 -5.76 3.31 16.37
N HIS A 149 -4.48 3.64 16.51
CA HIS A 149 -4.03 5.03 16.48
C HIS A 149 -4.09 5.57 15.04
N TYR A 150 -5.02 6.49 14.78
CA TYR A 150 -5.18 7.09 13.46
C TYR A 150 -4.00 8.02 13.13
N VAL A 151 -3.40 7.82 11.95
CA VAL A 151 -2.41 8.73 11.37
C VAL A 151 -2.87 9.10 9.96
N PRO A 152 -3.05 10.40 9.65
CA PRO A 152 -3.44 10.83 8.32
C PRO A 152 -2.51 10.29 7.22
N ARG A 153 -3.11 9.80 6.14
CA ARG A 153 -2.39 9.19 5.01
C ARG A 153 -2.14 10.13 3.84
N ASP A 154 -2.40 11.42 4.01
CA ASP A 154 -2.23 12.47 3.01
C ASP A 154 -0.83 13.11 3.02
N GLY A 155 0.02 12.73 3.98
CA GLY A 155 1.37 13.27 4.19
C GLY A 155 1.44 14.47 5.15
N THR A 156 0.34 14.86 5.78
CA THR A 156 0.35 15.92 6.81
C THR A 156 0.94 15.42 8.14
N GLY A 157 0.69 14.17 8.51
CA GLY A 157 1.14 13.58 9.79
C GLY A 157 2.61 13.20 9.88
N THR A 158 3.47 13.56 8.91
CA THR A 158 4.92 13.25 8.93
C THR A 158 5.79 14.43 9.35
N GLN A 159 5.21 15.60 9.65
CA GLN A 159 5.98 16.83 9.91
C GLN A 159 6.47 16.96 11.37
N ASP A 160 5.95 16.15 12.30
CA ASP A 160 6.24 16.30 13.74
C ASP A 160 7.32 15.33 14.29
N GLU A 161 7.89 14.45 13.46
CA GLU A 161 8.88 13.43 13.87
C GLU A 161 10.21 13.50 13.07
N GLN A 162 10.72 14.70 12.79
CA GLN A 162 12.03 14.91 12.13
C GLN A 162 12.93 15.87 12.90
#